data_AF-A0A7S3B711-F1
#
_entry.id   AF-A0A7S3B711-F1
#
_cell.length_a   1.000
_cell.length_b   1.000
_cell.length_c   1.000
_cell.angle_alpha   90.00
_cell.angle_beta   90.00
_cell.angle_gamma   90.00
#
_symmetry.space_group_name_H-M   'P 1'
#
loop_
_entity.id
_entity.type
_entity.pdbx_description
1 polymer ?
#
loop_
_entity_poly.entity_id
_entity_poly.type
_entity_poly.pdbx_seq_one_letter_code
_entity_poly.pdbx_strand_id
1 'polypeptide(L)'
;VAVPGSPQALAAVRSFASSGLLCRNGCVTTLAESGQQWDFPNVWPPLQHMLAEGLANSGHAEGEALGASLARRWLRANATALARTGQMHEKLDALAWDGKPGGGGEYE
;
A
#
# COMPACT_ATOMS: atom_id res chain seq x y z
N VAL A 1 -2.87 -18.90 -10.74
CA VAL A 1 -2.04 -18.12 -9.79
C VAL A 1 -0.59 -18.24 -10.24
N ALA A 2 0.18 -17.14 -10.24
CA ALA A 2 1.60 -17.21 -10.62
C ALA A 2 2.38 -18.06 -9.62
N VAL A 3 3.24 -18.95 -10.11
CA VAL A 3 4.06 -19.81 -9.25
C VAL A 3 5.26 -18.99 -8.74
N PRO A 4 5.64 -19.08 -7.45
CA PRO A 4 6.84 -18.43 -6.94
C PRO A 4 8.10 -18.77 -7.76
N GLY A 5 8.96 -17.79 -8.02
CA GLY A 5 10.16 -17.93 -8.85
C GLY A 5 9.90 -17.98 -10.36
N SER A 6 8.64 -18.02 -10.81
CA SER A 6 8.31 -18.05 -12.24
C SER A 6 8.55 -16.69 -12.92
N PRO A 7 8.76 -16.65 -14.26
CA PRO A 7 8.80 -15.42 -15.04
C PRO A 7 7.53 -14.57 -14.90
N GLN A 8 6.37 -15.21 -14.75
CA GLN A 8 5.08 -14.54 -14.57
C GLN A 8 5.01 -13.81 -13.23
N ALA A 9 5.54 -14.43 -12.15
CA ALA A 9 5.63 -13.77 -10.85
C ALA A 9 6.55 -12.54 -10.92
N LEU A 10 7.70 -12.65 -11.59
CA LEU A 10 8.61 -11.51 -11.78
C LEU A 10 7.96 -10.39 -12.60
N ALA A 11 7.25 -10.74 -13.67
CA ALA A 11 6.53 -9.78 -14.50
C ALA A 11 5.45 -9.02 -13.68
N ALA A 12 4.71 -9.73 -12.81
CA ALA A 12 3.74 -9.10 -11.91
C ALA A 12 4.40 -8.15 -10.91
N VAL A 13 5.53 -8.56 -10.29
CA VAL A 13 6.33 -7.71 -9.38
C VAL A 13 6.76 -6.42 -10.10
N ARG A 14 7.31 -6.54 -11.30
CA ARG A 14 7.80 -5.39 -12.08
C ARG A 14 6.67 -4.48 -12.55
N SER A 15 5.56 -5.06 -13.00
CA SER A 15 4.36 -4.31 -13.37
C SER A 15 3.80 -3.53 -12.18
N PHE A 16 3.75 -4.15 -10.99
CA PHE A 16 3.35 -3.46 -9.77
C PHE A 16 4.34 -2.32 -9.43
N ALA A 17 5.64 -2.57 -9.49
CA ALA A 17 6.66 -1.56 -9.20
C ALA A 17 6.55 -0.33 -10.11
N SER A 18 6.20 -0.51 -11.38
CA SER A 18 6.04 0.57 -12.36
C SER A 18 4.60 1.14 -12.46
N SER A 19 3.65 0.61 -11.69
CA SER A 19 2.21 0.93 -11.83
C SER A 19 1.83 2.35 -11.37
N GLY A 20 2.67 2.98 -10.56
CA GLY A 20 2.32 4.23 -9.84
C GLY A 20 1.51 4.02 -8.57
N LEU A 21 1.08 2.78 -8.26
CA LEU A 21 0.27 2.49 -7.06
C LEU A 21 1.08 2.57 -5.76
N LEU A 22 2.40 2.37 -5.81
CA LEU A 22 3.26 2.43 -4.63
C LEU A 22 3.62 3.87 -4.25
N CYS A 23 2.95 4.39 -3.22
CA CYS A 23 3.12 5.75 -2.71
C CYS A 23 3.90 5.79 -1.39
N ARG A 24 4.05 6.99 -0.80
CA ARG A 24 4.86 7.23 0.40
C ARG A 24 4.38 6.42 1.61
N ASN A 25 3.08 6.42 1.86
CA ASN A 25 2.49 5.80 3.06
C ASN A 25 1.98 4.37 2.82
N GLY A 26 2.12 3.83 1.61
CA GLY A 26 1.62 2.51 1.23
C GLY A 26 1.24 2.45 -0.24
N CYS A 27 0.51 1.41 -0.61
CA CYS A 27 -0.11 1.23 -1.92
C CYS A 27 -1.53 1.79 -1.93
N VAL A 28 -1.84 2.66 -2.89
CA VAL A 28 -3.22 3.10 -3.16
C VAL A 28 -4.03 1.98 -3.79
N THR A 29 -5.35 2.02 -3.63
CA THR A 29 -6.26 1.05 -4.26
C THR A 29 -6.30 1.21 -5.77
N THR A 30 -6.38 2.45 -6.25
CA THR A 30 -6.41 2.83 -7.67
C THR A 30 -5.68 4.16 -7.89
N LEU A 31 -5.54 4.56 -9.15
CA LEU A 31 -5.06 5.90 -9.54
C LEU A 31 -6.20 6.89 -9.84
N ALA A 32 -7.46 6.49 -9.64
CA ALA A 32 -8.60 7.34 -9.94
C ALA A 32 -8.88 8.31 -8.78
N GLU A 33 -9.08 9.59 -9.07
CA GLU A 33 -9.47 10.61 -8.07
C GLU A 33 -10.99 10.81 -8.06
N SER A 34 -11.74 9.77 -7.70
CA SER A 34 -13.21 9.79 -7.76
C SER A 34 -13.88 10.43 -6.55
N GLY A 35 -13.13 10.64 -5.46
CA GLY A 35 -13.68 11.00 -4.15
C GLY A 35 -14.29 9.83 -3.38
N GLN A 36 -14.28 8.61 -3.93
CA GLN A 36 -14.75 7.40 -3.26
C GLN A 36 -13.70 6.83 -2.30
N GLN A 37 -14.17 6.06 -1.31
CA GLN A 37 -13.32 5.48 -0.27
C GLN A 37 -12.24 4.52 -0.79
N TRP A 38 -12.53 3.79 -1.86
CA TRP A 38 -11.64 2.76 -2.43
C TRP A 38 -10.83 3.26 -3.63
N ASP A 39 -10.56 4.56 -3.68
CA ASP A 39 -9.82 5.20 -4.77
C ASP A 39 -8.72 6.12 -4.23
N PHE A 40 -7.93 6.71 -5.12
CA PHE A 40 -6.86 7.64 -4.74
C PHE A 40 -7.45 8.82 -3.93
N PRO A 41 -6.79 9.26 -2.83
CA PRO A 41 -5.45 8.88 -2.35
C PRO A 41 -5.48 7.85 -1.20
N ASN A 42 -6.55 7.09 -0.99
CA ASN A 42 -6.67 6.25 0.19
C ASN A 42 -5.77 5.00 0.12
N VAL A 43 -5.11 4.69 1.24
CA VAL A 43 -4.42 3.42 1.48
C VAL A 43 -5.14 2.62 2.56
N TRP A 44 -5.41 1.35 2.24
CA TRP A 44 -6.20 0.46 3.09
C TRP A 44 -5.33 -0.64 3.72
N PRO A 45 -5.43 -0.89 5.04
CA PRO A 45 -4.68 -1.94 5.74
C PRO A 45 -4.70 -3.32 5.07
N PRO A 46 -5.87 -3.87 4.63
CA PRO A 46 -5.90 -5.22 4.04
C PRO A 46 -5.08 -5.32 2.74
N LEU A 47 -5.11 -4.27 1.91
CA LEU A 47 -4.32 -4.24 0.67
C LEU A 47 -2.83 -4.20 0.96
N GLN A 48 -2.41 -3.46 1.98
CA GLN A 48 -0.99 -3.39 2.35
C GLN A 48 -0.46 -4.77 2.77
N HIS A 49 -1.24 -5.49 3.58
CA HIS A 49 -0.87 -6.82 4.05
C HIS A 49 -0.81 -7.82 2.88
N MET A 50 -1.87 -7.92 2.08
CA MET A 50 -1.90 -8.88 0.96
C MET A 50 -0.80 -8.63 -0.07
N LEU A 51 -0.52 -7.36 -0.39
CA LEU A 51 0.55 -7.00 -1.33
C LEU A 51 1.94 -7.26 -0.73
N ALA A 52 2.18 -6.90 0.53
CA ALA A 52 3.48 -7.15 1.17
C ALA A 52 3.79 -8.65 1.23
N GLU A 53 2.84 -9.47 1.65
CA GLU A 53 2.97 -10.93 1.69
C GLU A 53 3.12 -11.54 0.29
N GLY A 54 2.31 -11.10 -0.68
CA GLY A 54 2.40 -11.60 -2.06
C GLY A 54 3.74 -11.28 -2.71
N LEU A 55 4.29 -10.08 -2.47
CA LEU A 55 5.60 -9.66 -2.96
C LEU A 55 6.73 -10.46 -2.29
N ALA A 56 6.67 -10.63 -0.96
CA ALA A 56 7.63 -11.44 -0.20
C ALA A 56 7.65 -12.91 -0.65
N ASN A 57 6.48 -13.46 -0.97
CA ASN A 57 6.34 -14.85 -1.44
C ASN A 57 6.47 -15.01 -2.96
N SER A 58 6.91 -13.98 -3.69
CA SER A 58 7.07 -14.05 -5.15
C SER A 58 8.19 -14.97 -5.61
N GLY A 59 9.12 -15.35 -4.72
CA GLY A 59 10.30 -16.15 -5.03
C GLY A 59 11.39 -15.40 -5.80
N HIS A 60 11.34 -14.06 -5.80
CA HIS A 60 12.32 -13.18 -6.43
C HIS A 60 12.79 -12.12 -5.45
N ALA A 61 14.11 -11.89 -5.38
CA ALA A 61 14.70 -10.88 -4.50
C ALA A 61 14.16 -9.46 -4.74
N GLU A 62 13.80 -9.13 -5.99
CA GLU A 62 13.12 -7.87 -6.34
C GLU A 62 11.77 -7.74 -5.61
N GLY A 63 10.98 -8.81 -5.58
CA GLY A 63 9.69 -8.84 -4.90
C GLY A 63 9.84 -8.78 -3.38
N GLU A 64 10.78 -9.55 -2.81
CA GLU A 64 11.08 -9.50 -1.37
C GLU A 64 11.47 -8.09 -0.92
N ALA A 65 12.36 -7.43 -1.66
CA ALA A 65 12.78 -6.06 -1.36
C ALA A 65 11.61 -5.07 -1.46
N LEU A 66 10.73 -5.24 -2.46
CA LEU A 66 9.58 -4.37 -2.67
C LEU A 66 8.51 -4.58 -1.58
N GLY A 67 8.24 -5.83 -1.19
CA GLY A 67 7.34 -6.16 -0.09
C GLY A 67 7.82 -5.60 1.24
N ALA A 68 9.12 -5.74 1.55
CA ALA A 68 9.71 -5.14 2.74
C ALA A 68 9.65 -3.60 2.72
N SER A 69 9.86 -2.97 1.54
CA SER A 69 9.69 -1.52 1.36
C SER A 69 8.25 -1.08 1.64
N LEU A 70 7.27 -1.78 1.09
CA LEU A 70 5.84 -1.53 1.32
C LEU A 70 5.47 -1.64 2.81
N ALA A 71 5.88 -2.72 3.47
CA ALA A 71 5.62 -2.93 4.89
C ALA A 71 6.23 -1.80 5.75
N ARG A 72 7.47 -1.38 5.48
CA ARG A 72 8.11 -0.27 6.20
C ARG A 72 7.40 1.07 5.99
N ARG A 73 6.90 1.34 4.78
CA ARG A 73 6.13 2.55 4.47
C ARG A 73 4.84 2.58 5.28
N TRP A 74 4.09 1.48 5.26
CA TRP A 74 2.84 1.34 6.00
C TRP A 74 3.03 1.46 7.51
N LEU A 75 4.00 0.75 8.09
CA LEU A 75 4.30 0.81 9.53
C LEU A 75 4.70 2.21 9.98
N ARG A 76 5.53 2.91 9.19
CA ARG A 76 5.94 4.29 9.48
C ARG A 76 4.74 5.25 9.45
N ALA A 77 3.88 5.14 8.44
CA ALA A 77 2.69 5.99 8.33
C ALA A 77 1.76 5.81 9.53
N ASN A 78 1.52 4.56 9.93
CA ASN A 78 0.70 4.25 11.11
C ASN A 78 1.34 4.72 12.41
N ALA A 79 2.65 4.53 12.59
CA ALA A 79 3.35 5.03 13.77
C ALA A 79 3.24 6.56 13.87
N THR A 80 3.39 7.29 12.76
CA THR A 80 3.18 8.75 12.71
C THR A 80 1.74 9.13 13.05
N ALA A 81 0.75 8.44 12.47
CA ALA A 81 -0.66 8.71 12.74
C ALA A 81 -1.02 8.45 14.21
N LEU A 82 -0.55 7.34 14.78
CA LEU A 82 -0.75 6.98 16.18
C LEU A 82 -0.11 7.99 17.12
N ALA A 83 1.14 8.38 16.86
CA ALA A 83 1.85 9.37 17.67
C ALA A 83 1.16 10.75 17.66
N ARG A 84 0.55 11.13 16.52
CA ARG A 84 -0.10 12.42 16.35
C ARG A 84 -1.53 12.47 16.90
N THR A 85 -2.29 11.39 16.72
CA THR A 85 -3.74 11.38 16.98
C THR A 85 -4.13 10.57 18.21
N GLY A 86 -3.22 9.76 18.75
CA GLY A 86 -3.48 8.84 19.86
C GLY A 86 -4.22 7.56 19.47
N GLN A 87 -4.55 7.36 18.18
CA GLN A 87 -5.29 6.19 17.73
C GLN A 87 -4.86 5.70 16.34
N MET A 88 -5.27 4.47 16.03
CA MET A 88 -5.19 3.88 14.69
C MET A 88 -6.43 4.26 13.88
N HIS A 89 -6.29 4.37 12.56
CA HIS A 89 -7.35 4.80 11.66
C HIS A 89 -7.71 3.72 10.66
N GLU A 90 -8.93 3.77 10.15
CA GLU A 90 -9.44 2.82 9.15
C GLU A 90 -8.59 2.82 7.86
N LYS A 91 -8.21 4.01 7.41
CA LYS A 91 -7.45 4.28 6.19
C LYS A 91 -6.57 5.51 6.39
N LEU A 92 -5.50 5.63 5.62
CA LEU A 92 -4.62 6.80 5.63
C LEU A 92 -4.57 7.44 4.23
N ASP A 93 -4.16 8.70 4.17
CA ASP A 93 -3.83 9.40 2.93
C ASP A 93 -2.43 8.96 2.46
N ALA A 94 -2.30 8.55 1.19
CA ALA A 94 -1.08 8.01 0.61
C ALA A 94 0.09 9.01 0.54
N LEU A 95 -0.22 10.31 0.45
CA LEU A 95 0.72 11.39 0.16
C LEU A 95 1.09 12.21 1.40
N ALA A 96 0.23 12.19 2.41
CA ALA A 96 0.39 12.99 3.61
C ALA A 96 1.69 12.68 4.37
N TRP A 97 2.31 13.71 4.93
CA TRP A 97 3.58 13.57 5.66
C TRP A 97 3.39 13.22 7.14
N ASP A 98 2.22 13.55 7.67
CA ASP A 98 1.85 13.61 9.09
C ASP A 98 0.94 12.46 9.53
N GLY A 99 0.77 11.42 8.71
CA GLY A 99 -0.15 10.33 9.03
C GLY A 99 -1.61 10.80 9.04
N LYS A 100 -2.00 11.64 8.07
CA LYS A 100 -3.38 12.05 7.85
C LYS A 100 -4.29 10.84 7.63
N PRO A 101 -5.40 10.72 8.39
CA PRO A 101 -6.45 9.77 8.06
C PRO A 101 -6.97 9.99 6.63
N GLY A 102 -7.28 8.91 5.94
CA GLY A 102 -7.95 8.97 4.65
C GLY A 102 -9.42 9.40 4.80
N GLY A 103 -10.11 9.63 3.70
CA GLY A 103 -11.50 10.10 3.71
C GLY A 103 -12.28 9.69 2.46
N GLY A 104 -13.36 10.42 2.16
CA GLY A 104 -14.18 10.20 0.97
C GLY A 104 -15.32 9.20 1.15
N GLY A 105 -16.15 9.06 0.10
CA GLY A 105 -17.40 8.29 0.08
C GLY A 105 -18.50 8.87 0.98
N GLU A 106 -19.40 7.98 1.41
CA GLU A 106 -20.71 8.36 1.97
C GLU A 106 -20.73 8.65 3.48
N TYR A 107 -19.66 8.28 4.20
CA TYR A 107 -19.62 8.33 5.66
C TYR A 107 -18.31 9.01 6.11
N GLU A 108 -18.43 9.86 7.13
CA GLU A 108 -17.31 10.54 7.80
C GLU A 108 -16.61 9.64 8.83
#